data_AF-A0A1Z1MEA8-F1
#
_entry.id   AF-A0A1Z1MEA8-F1
#
_cell.length_a   1.000
_cell.length_b   1.000
_cell.length_c   1.000
_cell.angle_alpha   90.00
_cell.angle_beta   90.00
_cell.angle_gamma   90.00
#
_symmetry.space_group_name_H-M   'P 1'
#
loop_
_entity.id
_entity.type
_entity.pdbx_description
1 polymer ?
#
loop_
_entity_poly.entity_id
_entity_poly.type
_entity_poly.pdbx_seq_one_letter_code
_entity_poly.pdbx_strand_id
1 'polypeptide(L)' 'MSTEQKINNFKKELLLLRINKITKQKTEVRKMKKIQDKISRINQLNNKK' A
#
# COMPACT_ATOMS: atom_id res chain seq x y z
N MET A 1 -7.60 5.57 14.82
CA MET A 1 -7.62 5.47 13.35
C MET A 1 -8.46 4.28 12.93
N SER A 2 -9.42 4.48 12.04
CA SER A 2 -10.22 3.38 11.48
C SER A 2 -9.37 2.49 10.55
N THR A 3 -9.81 1.25 10.32
CA THR A 3 -9.18 0.34 9.35
C THR A 3 -9.15 0.95 7.95
N GLU A 4 -10.20 1.67 7.59
CA GLU A 4 -10.35 2.35 6.30
C GLU A 4 -9.34 3.51 6.14
N GLN A 5 -9.11 4.30 7.20
CA GLN A 5 -8.07 5.32 7.21
C GLN A 5 -6.67 4.71 7.01
N LYS A 6 -6.39 3.56 7.64
CA LYS A 6 -5.12 2.85 7.46
C LYS A 6 -4.93 2.35 6.02
N ILE A 7 -5.97 1.77 5.42
CA ILE A 7 -5.94 1.34 4.01
C ILE A 7 -5.70 2.52 3.08
N ASN A 8 -6.39 3.65 3.31
CA ASN A 8 -6.21 4.86 2.51
C ASN A 8 -4.79 5.43 2.61
N ASN A 9 -4.17 5.39 3.78
CA ASN A 9 -2.77 5.80 3.94
C ASN A 9 -1.81 4.87 3.16
N PHE A 10 -2.01 3.55 3.23
CA PHE A 10 -1.21 2.62 2.44
C PHE A 10 -1.39 2.79 0.93
N LYS A 11 -2.61 3.09 0.47
CA LYS A 11 -2.89 3.41 -0.95
C LYS A 11 -2.16 4.67 -1.40
N LYS A 12 -2.16 5.74 -0.58
CA LYS A 12 -1.42 6.97 -0.85
C LYS A 12 0.09 6.71 -0.95
N GLU A 13 0.64 5.92 -0.02
CA GLU A 13 2.07 5.55 -0.04
C GLU A 13 2.44 4.75 -1.30
N LEU A 14 1.58 3.80 -1.70
CA LEU A 14 1.79 3.02 -2.92
C LEU A 14 1.74 3.89 -4.18
N LEU A 15 0.85 4.90 -4.23
CA LEU A 15 0.78 5.86 -5.33
C LEU A 15 2.08 6.66 -5.45
N LEU A 16 2.60 7.19 -4.33
CA LEU A 16 3.88 7.91 -4.31
C LEU A 16 5.04 7.05 -4.81
N LEU A 17 5.09 5.77 -4.41
CA LEU A 17 6.12 4.85 -4.90
C LEU A 17 6.01 4.61 -6.42
N ARG A 18 4.79 4.52 -6.96
CA ARG A 18 4.56 4.38 -8.41
C ARG A 18 4.97 5.63 -9.17
N ILE A 19 4.63 6.82 -8.65
CA ILE A 19 5.07 8.10 -9.23
C ILE A 19 6.59 8.15 -9.21
N ASN A 20 7.25 7.88 -8.08
CA ASN A 20 8.70 7.87 -7.98
C ASN A 20 9.37 6.86 -8.93
N LYS A 21 8.75 5.69 -9.15
CA LYS A 21 9.21 4.72 -10.16
C LYS A 21 9.22 5.34 -11.56
N ILE A 22 8.15 6.04 -11.94
CA ILE A 22 8.01 6.64 -13.26
C ILE A 22 8.93 7.86 -13.41
N THR A 23 8.93 8.75 -12.43
CA THR A 23 9.62 10.05 -12.53
C THR A 23 11.11 9.97 -12.25
N LYS A 24 11.53 9.12 -11.31
CA LYS A 24 12.94 9.01 -10.89
C LYS A 24 13.63 7.75 -11.39
N GLN A 25 12.91 6.87 -12.10
CA GLN A 25 13.38 5.53 -12.49
C GLN A 25 13.87 4.67 -11.29
N LYS A 26 13.58 5.09 -10.06
CA LYS A 26 13.96 4.39 -8.83
C LYS A 26 12.83 3.47 -8.43
N THR A 27 13.08 2.16 -8.49
CA THR A 27 12.06 1.17 -8.20
C THR A 27 12.24 0.54 -6.82
N GLU A 28 11.40 0.93 -5.87
CA GLU A 28 11.37 0.35 -4.52
C GLU A 28 10.45 -0.88 -4.45
N VAL A 29 10.72 -1.90 -5.28
CA VAL A 29 9.84 -3.09 -5.44
C VAL A 29 9.51 -3.75 -4.10
N ARG A 30 10.52 -3.92 -3.24
CA ARG A 30 10.35 -4.54 -1.92
C ARG A 30 9.39 -3.75 -1.02
N LYS A 31 9.44 -2.42 -1.06
CA LYS A 31 8.52 -1.57 -0.28
C LYS A 31 7.09 -1.64 -0.84
N MET A 32 6.95 -1.57 -2.16
CA MET A 32 5.63 -1.71 -2.81
C MET A 32 4.98 -3.04 -2.44
N LYS A 33 5.72 -4.15 -2.52
CA LYS A 33 5.22 -5.48 -2.16
C LYS A 33 4.77 -5.54 -0.68
N LYS A 34 5.60 -5.03 0.24
CA LYS A 34 5.24 -4.95 1.67
C LYS A 34 3.95 -4.18 1.92
N ILE A 35 3.72 -3.07 1.22
CA ILE A 35 2.50 -2.27 1.35
C ILE A 35 1.29 -3.02 0.79
N GLN A 36 1.44 -3.68 -0.36
CA GLN A 36 0.39 -4.51 -0.96
C GLN A 36 0.01 -5.68 -0.04
N ASP A 37 0.99 -6.37 0.56
CA ASP A 37 0.76 -7.45 1.51
C ASP A 37 0.00 -6.97 2.76
N LYS A 38 0.34 -5.78 3.27
CA LYS A 38 -0.37 -5.16 4.39
C LYS A 38 -1.83 -4.85 4.05
N ILE A 39 -2.10 -4.26 2.88
CA ILE A 39 -3.47 -3.98 2.41
C ILE A 39 -4.26 -5.29 2.29
N SER A 40 -3.67 -6.31 1.66
CA SER A 40 -4.30 -7.62 1.48
C SER A 40 -4.68 -8.25 2.81
N ARG A 41 -3.74 -8.26 3.78
CA ARG A 41 -3.97 -8.83 5.11
C ARG A 41 -5.08 -8.11 5.88
N ILE A 42 -5.14 -6.78 5.77
CA ILE A 42 -6.21 -6.00 6.41
C ILE A 42 -7.56 -6.32 5.77
N ASN A 43 -7.64 -6.37 4.44
CA ASN A 43 -8.88 -6.71 3.74
C ASN A 43 -9.36 -8.13 4.09
N GLN A 44 -8.44 -9.10 4.19
CA GLN A 44 -8.77 -10.46 4.61
C GLN A 44 -9.36 -10.51 6.03
N LEU A 45 -8.82 -9.71 6.96
CA LEU A 45 -9.34 -9.64 8.32
C LEU A 45 -10.72 -8.95 8.39
N ASN A 46 -10.95 -7.94 7.54
CA ASN A 46 -12.25 -7.27 7.46
C ASN A 46 -13.32 -8.13 6.80
N ASN A 47 -12.98 -8.92 5.76
CA ASN A 47 -13.94 -9.77 5.06
C ASN A 47 -14.24 -11.10 5.79
N LYS A 48 -13.42 -11.47 6.79
CA LYS A 48 -13.69 -12.61 7.68
C LYS A 48 -14.54 -12.26 8.90
N LYS A 49 -14.83 -10.97 9.10
CA LYS A 49 -15.78 -10.47 10.10
C LYS A 49 -17.15 -10.34 9.47
#